data_AF-A0A850GLJ7-F1
#
_entry.id   AF-A0A850GLJ7-F1
#
_cell.length_a   1.000
_cell.length_b   1.000
_cell.length_c   1.000
_cell.angle_alpha   90.00
_cell.angle_beta   90.00
_cell.angle_gamma   90.00
#
_symmetry.space_group_name_H-M   'P 1'
#
loop_
_entity.id
_entity.type
_entity.pdbx_description
1 polymer ?
#
loop_
_entity_poly.entity_id
_entity_poly.type
_entity_poly.pdbx_seq_one_letter_code
_entity_poly.pdbx_strand_id
1 'polypeptide(L)'
;MAASHADTAAPARAEPSLQESLLHGAPTPSERKPERRWAYPLWGILLVSLFVALHSAALLVWNLPGKGLSGKFNKEFLDKSHGRDYIDAAWLNQSWGMFAPNPPRSNTFVLVFVEDQDGQMWDFEQDIWGEDRYPYWFYDRRGKINRRIDGKKHYQRIYGAWVCREWERQNGGVPPKSVLFVKRWSKTPTEDQVIEQGGWEQWAEWRQSQQETITCKTTVNAQLPPELRERYGFSPEGDNEFRPVRLQTWWDKAERARSRAEAQGDDEDEDDGDGDGE
;
A
#
# COMPACT_ATOMS: atom_id res chain seq x y z
N MET A 1 75.65 25.43 67.62
CA MET A 1 75.69 24.56 66.43
C MET A 1 74.39 23.78 66.39
N ALA A 2 73.47 24.14 65.50
CA ALA A 2 72.25 23.37 65.30
C ALA A 2 72.00 23.30 63.80
N ALA A 3 72.06 22.08 63.27
CA ALA A 3 71.93 21.76 61.86
C ALA A 3 70.47 21.85 61.42
N SER A 4 70.28 22.36 60.20
CA SER A 4 69.04 22.38 59.44
C SER A 4 68.57 20.95 59.17
N HIS A 5 67.37 20.62 59.65
CA HIS A 5 66.60 19.48 59.14
C HIS A 5 65.65 19.99 58.06
N ALA A 6 65.84 19.53 56.83
CA ALA A 6 64.94 19.75 55.72
C ALA A 6 63.71 18.85 55.89
N ASP A 7 62.53 19.44 56.03
CA ASP A 7 61.25 18.75 55.98
C ASP A 7 60.95 18.36 54.52
N THR A 8 61.04 17.07 54.24
CA THR A 8 60.58 16.46 52.99
C THR A 8 59.05 16.43 53.00
N ALA A 9 58.43 17.39 52.33
CA ALA A 9 56.98 17.41 52.13
C ALA A 9 56.52 16.12 51.40
N ALA A 10 55.66 15.35 52.06
CA ALA A 10 55.00 14.19 51.46
C ALA A 10 54.14 14.63 50.25
N PRO A 11 54.10 13.87 49.15
CA PRO A 11 53.30 14.24 47.98
C PRO A 11 51.82 14.28 48.36
N ALA A 12 51.16 15.39 48.01
CA ALA A 12 49.72 15.53 48.13
C ALA A 12 49.04 14.35 47.42
N ARG A 13 48.17 13.62 48.13
CA ARG A 13 47.39 12.52 47.53
C ARG A 13 46.55 13.11 46.39
N ALA A 14 46.78 12.63 45.17
CA ALA A 14 45.97 12.98 44.02
C ALA A 14 44.52 12.56 44.29
N GLU A 15 43.56 13.44 44.02
CA GLU A 15 42.16 13.06 44.11
C GLU A 15 41.86 11.92 43.13
N PRO A 16 41.08 10.91 43.56
CA PRO A 16 40.74 9.80 42.69
C PRO A 16 40.03 10.32 41.44
N SER A 17 40.31 9.70 40.31
CA SER A 17 39.66 10.07 39.05
C SER A 17 38.14 9.92 39.16
N LEU A 18 37.37 10.71 38.40
CA LEU A 18 35.90 10.60 38.35
C LEU A 18 35.45 9.16 38.09
N GLN A 19 36.17 8.44 37.23
CA GLN A 19 35.89 7.04 36.91
C GLN A 19 36.07 6.13 38.14
N GLU A 20 37.13 6.33 38.92
CA GLU A 20 37.42 5.57 40.13
C GLU A 20 36.43 5.90 41.25
N SER A 21 36.02 7.17 41.35
CA SER A 21 34.93 7.63 42.21
C SER A 21 33.58 7.00 41.85
N LEU A 22 33.28 6.81 40.56
CA LEU A 22 32.00 6.22 40.13
C LEU A 22 31.98 4.69 40.26
N LEU A 23 33.13 4.02 40.10
CA LEU A 23 33.22 2.56 40.13
C LEU A 23 33.44 1.99 41.54
N HIS A 24 34.17 2.71 42.39
CA HIS A 24 34.59 2.23 43.71
C HIS A 24 34.24 3.18 44.85
N GLY A 25 33.66 4.34 44.55
CA GLY A 25 33.16 5.26 45.57
C GLY A 25 31.96 4.68 46.32
N ALA A 26 31.83 5.08 47.58
CA ALA A 26 30.60 4.80 48.33
C ALA A 26 29.41 5.43 47.58
N PRO A 27 28.27 4.71 47.45
CA PRO A 27 27.12 5.23 46.72
C PRO A 27 26.67 6.53 47.35
N THR A 28 26.69 7.62 46.57
CA THR A 28 26.21 8.92 47.03
C THR A 28 24.72 8.79 47.34
N PRO A 29 24.26 9.15 48.56
CA PRO A 29 22.83 9.13 48.86
C PRO A 29 22.12 10.07 47.89
N SER A 30 21.31 9.50 47.00
CA SER A 30 20.49 10.28 46.09
C SER A 30 19.39 10.97 46.90
N GLU A 31 19.15 12.24 46.64
CA GLU A 31 18.01 12.93 47.23
C GLU A 31 16.75 12.13 46.90
N ARG A 32 16.00 11.78 47.96
CA ARG A 32 14.77 11.00 47.83
C ARG A 32 13.81 11.82 46.96
N LYS A 33 13.67 11.44 45.69
CA LYS A 33 12.78 12.11 44.75
C LYS A 33 11.40 12.21 45.43
N PRO A 34 10.80 13.41 45.53
CA PRO A 34 9.53 13.56 46.21
C PRO A 34 8.53 12.57 45.63
N GLU A 35 7.84 11.82 46.49
CA GLU A 35 6.81 10.86 46.08
C GLU A 35 5.71 11.61 45.34
N ARG A 36 5.78 11.63 44.00
CA ARG A 36 4.67 12.08 43.17
C ARG A 36 3.59 11.01 43.25
N ARG A 37 2.62 11.18 44.16
CA ARG A 37 1.53 10.21 44.39
C ARG A 37 0.78 9.84 43.11
N TRP A 38 0.70 10.74 42.13
CA TRP A 38 0.12 10.48 40.81
C TRP A 38 0.86 11.28 39.74
N ALA A 39 1.04 10.69 38.56
CA ALA A 39 1.60 11.39 37.39
C ALA A 39 0.67 12.50 36.87
N TYR A 40 -0.62 12.41 37.19
CA TYR A 40 -1.66 13.34 36.75
C TYR A 40 -2.52 13.79 37.95
N PRO A 41 -3.07 15.00 37.91
CA PRO A 41 -4.07 15.44 38.89
C PRO A 41 -5.33 14.57 38.81
N LEU A 42 -6.13 14.54 39.89
CA LEU A 42 -7.35 13.72 39.97
C LEU A 42 -8.34 13.96 38.81
N TRP A 43 -8.42 15.20 38.31
CA TRP A 43 -9.25 15.50 37.13
C TRP A 43 -8.72 14.84 35.86
N GLY A 44 -7.40 14.72 35.72
CA GLY A 44 -6.78 14.02 34.60
C GLY A 44 -7.07 12.52 34.65
N ILE A 45 -7.01 11.94 35.85
CA ILE A 45 -7.42 10.54 36.08
C ILE A 45 -8.90 10.38 35.72
N LEU A 46 -9.78 11.28 36.17
CA LEU A 46 -11.21 11.24 35.86
C LEU A 46 -11.47 11.27 34.35
N LEU A 47 -10.82 12.18 33.61
CA LEU A 47 -10.99 12.29 32.16
C LEU A 47 -10.53 11.02 31.43
N VAL A 48 -9.36 10.48 31.81
CA VAL A 48 -8.85 9.23 31.22
C VAL A 48 -9.78 8.06 31.56
N SER A 49 -10.27 7.97 32.80
CA SER A 49 -11.23 6.94 33.18
C SER A 49 -12.54 7.04 32.40
N LEU A 50 -13.06 8.24 32.18
CA LEU A 50 -14.26 8.46 31.37
C LEU A 50 -14.03 8.05 29.91
N PHE A 51 -12.88 8.42 29.34
CA PHE A 51 -12.51 7.99 27.99
C PHE A 51 -12.42 6.47 27.87
N VAL A 52 -11.74 5.80 28.80
CA VAL A 52 -11.61 4.34 28.81
C VAL A 52 -12.98 3.67 28.96
N ALA A 53 -13.84 4.19 29.84
CA ALA A 53 -15.20 3.68 30.01
C ALA A 53 -16.04 3.85 28.72
N LEU A 54 -16.01 5.02 28.08
CA LEU A 54 -16.72 5.27 26.83
C LEU A 54 -16.20 4.37 25.70
N HIS A 55 -14.88 4.29 25.54
CA HIS A 55 -14.24 3.43 24.53
C HIS A 55 -14.62 1.96 24.71
N SER A 56 -14.55 1.46 25.96
CA SER A 56 -14.88 0.08 26.28
C SER A 56 -16.36 -0.20 26.02
N ALA A 57 -17.26 0.70 26.40
CA ALA A 57 -18.69 0.58 26.12
C ALA A 57 -18.99 0.60 24.62
N ALA A 58 -18.38 1.52 23.86
CA ALA A 58 -18.51 1.59 22.41
C ALA A 58 -18.03 0.29 21.73
N LEU A 59 -16.87 -0.24 22.13
CA LEU A 59 -16.36 -1.52 21.60
C LEU A 59 -17.25 -2.71 21.94
N LEU A 60 -17.72 -2.81 23.18
CA LEU A 60 -18.60 -3.91 23.61
C LEU A 60 -19.91 -3.87 22.82
N VAL A 61 -20.52 -2.69 22.72
CA VAL A 61 -21.78 -2.54 21.98
C VAL A 61 -21.57 -2.76 20.48
N TRP A 62 -20.47 -2.27 19.89
CA TRP A 62 -20.13 -2.50 18.48
C TRP A 62 -20.07 -3.99 18.13
N ASN A 63 -19.59 -4.82 19.04
CA ASN A 63 -19.51 -6.28 18.85
C ASN A 63 -20.81 -7.04 19.17
N LEU A 64 -21.84 -6.37 19.72
CA LEU A 64 -23.16 -6.99 19.90
C LEU A 64 -23.86 -7.16 18.54
N PRO A 65 -24.62 -8.25 18.35
CA PRO A 65 -25.35 -8.44 17.11
C PRO A 65 -26.40 -7.33 16.94
N GLY A 66 -26.35 -6.67 15.79
CA GLY A 66 -27.32 -5.63 15.39
C GLY A 66 -28.71 -6.18 15.04
N LYS A 67 -28.91 -7.50 15.14
CA LYS A 67 -30.19 -8.19 14.90
C LYS A 67 -30.54 -9.02 16.14
N GLY A 68 -31.83 -9.25 16.38
CA GLY A 68 -32.32 -10.03 17.53
C GLY A 68 -32.49 -9.19 18.80
N LEU A 69 -32.38 -9.84 19.96
CA LEU A 69 -32.72 -9.26 21.27
C LEU A 69 -31.88 -8.02 21.65
N SER A 70 -30.62 -7.93 21.20
CA SER A 70 -29.74 -6.78 21.46
C SER A 70 -29.82 -5.67 20.40
N GLY A 71 -30.56 -5.87 19.30
CA GLY A 71 -30.51 -4.97 18.14
C GLY A 71 -30.98 -3.54 18.43
N LYS A 72 -32.03 -3.38 19.27
CA LYS A 72 -32.55 -2.05 19.65
C LYS A 72 -31.54 -1.29 20.51
N PHE A 73 -30.97 -1.93 21.52
CA PHE A 73 -29.97 -1.32 22.39
C PHE A 73 -28.67 -0.99 21.63
N ASN A 74 -28.20 -1.90 20.78
CA ASN A 74 -27.04 -1.68 19.92
C ASN A 74 -27.21 -0.43 19.06
N LYS A 75 -28.34 -0.32 18.37
CA LYS A 75 -28.64 0.86 17.54
C LYS A 75 -28.73 2.13 18.37
N GLU A 76 -29.56 2.12 19.41
CA GLU A 76 -29.82 3.32 20.22
C GLU A 76 -28.55 3.85 20.91
N PHE A 77 -27.72 2.96 21.46
CA PHE A 77 -26.47 3.36 22.10
C PHE A 77 -25.46 3.92 21.09
N LEU A 78 -25.27 3.24 19.95
CA LEU A 78 -24.30 3.68 18.94
C LEU A 78 -24.72 5.00 18.27
N ASP A 79 -26.01 5.21 18.06
CA ASP A 79 -26.53 6.44 17.47
C ASP A 79 -26.40 7.61 18.47
N LYS A 80 -26.74 7.41 19.75
CA LYS A 80 -26.66 8.48 20.78
C LYS A 80 -25.23 8.83 21.19
N SER A 81 -24.32 7.86 21.19
CA SER A 81 -22.92 8.07 21.57
C SER A 81 -22.02 8.47 20.41
N HIS A 82 -22.55 8.60 19.19
CA HIS A 82 -21.76 8.67 17.96
C HIS A 82 -20.72 7.55 17.86
N GLY A 83 -21.06 6.37 18.41
CA GLY A 83 -20.15 5.24 18.52
C GLY A 83 -19.66 4.73 17.16
N ARG A 84 -20.49 4.85 16.11
CA ARG A 84 -20.10 4.47 14.73
C ARG A 84 -19.02 5.40 14.18
N ASP A 85 -19.27 6.71 14.22
CA ASP A 85 -18.34 7.73 13.76
C ASP A 85 -17.03 7.65 14.55
N TYR A 86 -17.11 7.41 15.86
CA TYR A 86 -15.96 7.20 16.73
C TYR A 86 -15.12 5.99 16.32
N ILE A 87 -15.74 4.82 16.10
CA ILE A 87 -15.04 3.59 15.71
C ILE A 87 -14.39 3.73 14.33
N ASP A 88 -15.07 4.38 13.38
CA ASP A 88 -14.54 4.62 12.04
C ASP A 88 -13.39 5.64 12.08
N ALA A 89 -13.54 6.75 12.80
CA ALA A 89 -12.48 7.78 12.94
C ALA A 89 -11.26 7.27 13.70
N ALA A 90 -11.46 6.37 14.67
CA ALA A 90 -10.38 5.70 15.40
C ALA A 90 -9.78 4.51 14.63
N TRP A 91 -10.26 4.20 13.42
CA TRP A 91 -9.82 3.07 12.60
C TRP A 91 -9.94 1.71 13.30
N LEU A 92 -10.93 1.57 14.19
CA LEU A 92 -11.19 0.35 14.97
C LEU A 92 -12.15 -0.61 14.25
N ASN A 93 -12.70 -0.21 13.11
CA ASN A 93 -13.56 -1.02 12.27
C ASN A 93 -12.73 -2.09 11.54
N GLN A 94 -12.49 -3.23 12.19
CA GLN A 94 -11.98 -4.44 11.55
C GLN A 94 -13.14 -5.37 11.20
N SER A 95 -13.35 -5.60 9.90
CA SER A 95 -14.42 -6.49 9.48
C SER A 95 -14.10 -7.95 9.86
N TRP A 96 -15.09 -8.67 10.40
CA TRP A 96 -15.03 -10.12 10.60
C TRP A 96 -14.77 -10.89 9.29
N GLY A 97 -15.03 -10.26 8.13
CA GLY A 97 -14.66 -10.77 6.82
C GLY A 97 -13.15 -10.92 6.58
N MET A 98 -12.30 -10.36 7.46
CA MET A 98 -10.86 -10.68 7.48
C MET A 98 -10.55 -12.04 8.12
N PHE A 99 -11.36 -12.52 9.07
CA PHE A 99 -11.08 -13.73 9.86
C PHE A 99 -11.83 -14.96 9.36
N ALA A 100 -12.98 -14.78 8.70
CA ALA A 100 -13.73 -15.85 8.04
C ALA A 100 -14.15 -15.41 6.62
N PRO A 101 -13.18 -15.19 5.71
CA PRO A 101 -13.54 -14.95 4.32
C PRO A 101 -14.24 -16.21 3.79
N ASN A 102 -15.44 -16.03 3.22
CA ASN A 102 -16.05 -17.10 2.44
C ASN A 102 -15.02 -17.55 1.39
N PRO A 103 -14.74 -18.85 1.26
CA PRO A 103 -13.78 -19.31 0.29
C PRO A 103 -14.21 -18.85 -1.11
N PRO A 104 -13.27 -18.35 -1.94
CA PRO A 104 -13.63 -17.90 -3.27
C PRO A 104 -14.27 -19.06 -4.06
N ARG A 105 -15.49 -18.83 -4.55
CA ARG A 105 -16.27 -19.80 -5.34
C ARG A 105 -15.78 -19.94 -6.78
N SER A 106 -14.73 -19.20 -7.17
CA SER A 106 -14.08 -19.32 -8.46
C SER A 106 -12.58 -19.14 -8.32
N ASN A 107 -11.81 -20.08 -8.85
CA ASN A 107 -10.37 -19.91 -9.03
C ASN A 107 -10.14 -19.16 -10.32
N THR A 108 -9.49 -18.02 -10.22
CA THR A 108 -9.22 -17.14 -11.37
C THR A 108 -7.73 -16.91 -11.52
N PHE A 109 -7.30 -16.90 -12.77
CA PHE A 109 -5.92 -16.81 -13.19
C PHE A 109 -5.83 -15.92 -14.42
N VAL A 110 -4.75 -15.16 -14.50
CA VAL A 110 -4.47 -14.27 -15.63
C VAL A 110 -3.23 -14.78 -16.32
N LEU A 111 -3.39 -15.15 -17.59
CA LEU A 111 -2.30 -15.43 -18.52
C LEU A 111 -1.94 -14.12 -19.22
N VAL A 112 -0.65 -13.94 -19.48
CA VAL A 112 -0.12 -12.74 -20.12
C VAL A 112 0.63 -13.20 -21.35
N PHE A 113 0.09 -12.89 -22.51
CA PHE A 113 0.74 -13.20 -23.78
C PHE A 113 1.36 -11.94 -24.38
N VAL A 114 2.46 -12.12 -25.08
CA VAL A 114 3.16 -11.07 -25.82
C VAL A 114 3.11 -11.41 -27.30
N GLU A 115 2.62 -10.47 -28.11
CA GLU A 115 2.64 -10.56 -29.56
C GLU A 115 3.92 -9.92 -30.09
N ASP A 116 4.75 -10.69 -30.76
CA ASP A 116 6.00 -10.19 -31.36
C ASP A 116 5.76 -9.39 -32.66
N GLN A 117 6.85 -8.94 -33.31
CA GLN A 117 6.76 -8.19 -34.56
C GLN A 117 6.31 -9.05 -35.75
N ASP A 118 6.41 -10.37 -35.66
CA ASP A 118 5.98 -11.32 -36.68
C ASP A 118 4.51 -11.76 -36.47
N GLY A 119 3.90 -11.38 -35.34
CA GLY A 119 2.55 -11.77 -34.95
C GLY A 119 2.45 -13.12 -34.24
N GLN A 120 3.58 -13.69 -33.79
CA GLN A 120 3.57 -14.89 -32.96
C GLN A 120 3.27 -14.52 -31.51
N MET A 121 2.52 -15.40 -30.83
CA MET A 121 2.09 -15.21 -29.45
C MET A 121 2.97 -16.03 -28.51
N TRP A 122 3.62 -15.33 -27.59
CA TRP A 122 4.50 -15.91 -26.58
C TRP A 122 3.85 -15.83 -25.21
N ASP A 123 3.86 -16.92 -24.45
CA ASP A 123 3.47 -16.87 -23.04
C ASP A 123 4.58 -16.19 -22.24
N PHE A 124 4.24 -15.14 -21.50
CA PHE A 124 5.18 -14.43 -20.61
C PHE A 124 5.41 -15.19 -19.29
N GLU A 125 4.95 -16.44 -19.20
CA GLU A 125 5.08 -17.37 -18.07
C GLU A 125 4.56 -16.79 -16.75
N GLN A 126 3.61 -15.86 -16.83
CA GLN A 126 3.05 -15.18 -15.65
C GLN A 126 1.99 -16.02 -14.93
N ASP A 127 1.73 -17.21 -15.44
CA ASP A 127 0.87 -18.19 -14.80
C ASP A 127 1.50 -18.66 -13.47
N ILE A 128 0.75 -18.44 -12.39
CA ILE A 128 1.11 -18.84 -11.03
C ILE A 128 0.63 -20.27 -10.73
N TRP A 129 -0.14 -20.86 -11.66
CA TRP A 129 -0.76 -22.16 -11.55
C TRP A 129 -0.32 -23.10 -12.69
N GLY A 130 0.88 -22.94 -13.24
CA GLY A 130 1.52 -24.06 -13.95
C GLY A 130 1.59 -25.28 -13.02
N GLU A 131 1.45 -26.50 -13.56
CA GLU A 131 1.38 -27.77 -12.80
C GLU A 131 2.45 -27.89 -11.69
N ASP A 132 3.61 -27.28 -11.88
CA ASP A 132 4.77 -27.38 -10.98
C ASP A 132 4.79 -26.39 -9.78
N ARG A 133 3.83 -25.47 -9.64
CA ARG A 133 3.91 -24.38 -8.63
C ARG A 133 2.87 -24.44 -7.51
N TYR A 134 1.98 -25.43 -7.51
CA TYR A 134 0.97 -25.59 -6.47
C TYR A 134 1.08 -26.93 -5.73
N PRO A 135 0.94 -26.98 -4.39
CA PRO A 135 0.68 -25.87 -3.47
C PRO A 135 1.91 -24.97 -3.27
N TYR A 136 1.70 -23.65 -3.28
CA TYR A 136 2.78 -22.71 -2.95
C TYR A 136 2.94 -22.65 -1.42
N TRP A 137 4.10 -23.08 -0.93
CA TRP A 137 4.44 -22.97 0.49
C TRP A 137 4.78 -21.53 0.91
N PHE A 138 5.30 -20.74 -0.03
CA PHE A 138 5.65 -19.35 0.18
C PHE A 138 4.93 -18.46 -0.82
N TYR A 139 4.37 -17.37 -0.32
CA TYR A 139 3.70 -16.38 -1.14
C TYR A 139 4.74 -15.57 -1.92
N ASP A 140 4.82 -15.79 -3.23
CA ASP A 140 5.76 -15.08 -4.09
C ASP A 140 5.18 -13.75 -4.60
N ARG A 141 6.06 -12.87 -5.07
CA ARG A 141 5.64 -11.55 -5.60
C ARG A 141 4.84 -11.71 -6.90
N ARG A 142 5.06 -12.76 -7.69
CA ARG A 142 4.34 -12.99 -8.95
C ARG A 142 2.88 -13.35 -8.68
N GLY A 143 2.61 -14.19 -7.69
CA GLY A 143 1.26 -14.48 -7.16
C GLY A 143 0.51 -13.22 -6.75
N LYS A 144 1.19 -12.30 -6.07
CA LYS A 144 0.63 -11.00 -5.69
C LYS A 144 0.24 -10.16 -6.91
N ILE A 145 1.11 -10.11 -7.90
CA ILE A 145 0.86 -9.37 -9.14
C ILE A 145 -0.32 -9.98 -9.89
N ASN A 146 -0.35 -11.31 -10.08
CA ASN A 146 -1.41 -12.01 -10.83
C ASN A 146 -2.81 -11.72 -10.22
N ARG A 147 -2.94 -11.80 -8.90
CA ARG A 147 -4.19 -11.42 -8.18
C ARG A 147 -4.56 -9.95 -8.30
N ARG A 148 -3.57 -9.06 -8.46
CA ARG A 148 -3.81 -7.61 -8.60
C ARG A 148 -4.23 -7.23 -10.00
N ILE A 149 -3.78 -7.93 -11.03
CA ILE A 149 -4.13 -7.65 -12.43
C ILE A 149 -5.47 -8.27 -12.86
N ASP A 150 -6.00 -9.30 -12.17
CA ASP A 150 -7.29 -9.88 -12.54
C ASP A 150 -8.45 -8.86 -12.55
N GLY A 151 -9.02 -8.65 -13.73
CA GLY A 151 -10.22 -7.83 -13.95
C GLY A 151 -10.02 -6.33 -13.74
N LYS A 152 -8.80 -5.89 -13.44
CA LYS A 152 -8.50 -4.49 -13.11
C LYS A 152 -7.68 -3.83 -14.21
N LYS A 153 -8.39 -3.21 -15.15
CA LYS A 153 -7.82 -2.54 -16.34
C LYS A 153 -6.64 -1.61 -16.03
N HIS A 154 -6.71 -0.80 -14.98
CA HIS A 154 -5.64 0.13 -14.64
C HIS A 154 -4.34 -0.60 -14.22
N TYR A 155 -4.44 -1.69 -13.45
CA TYR A 155 -3.27 -2.51 -13.11
C TYR A 155 -2.74 -3.25 -14.34
N GLN A 156 -3.62 -3.75 -15.20
CA GLN A 156 -3.23 -4.39 -16.46
C GLN A 156 -2.48 -3.45 -17.39
N ARG A 157 -2.89 -2.18 -17.50
CA ARG A 157 -2.19 -1.17 -18.31
C ARG A 157 -0.78 -0.91 -17.81
N ILE A 158 -0.62 -0.71 -16.49
CA ILE A 158 0.69 -0.45 -15.88
C ILE A 158 1.60 -1.67 -16.02
N TYR A 159 1.04 -2.85 -15.73
CA TYR A 159 1.80 -4.10 -15.82
C TYR A 159 2.14 -4.45 -17.27
N GLY A 160 1.20 -4.30 -18.20
CA GLY A 160 1.42 -4.52 -19.64
C GLY A 160 2.47 -3.57 -20.21
N ALA A 161 2.47 -2.30 -19.79
CA ALA A 161 3.53 -1.36 -20.16
C ALA A 161 4.90 -1.83 -19.64
N TRP A 162 4.98 -2.39 -18.43
CA TRP A 162 6.21 -3.00 -17.92
C TRP A 162 6.61 -4.25 -18.71
N VAL A 163 5.66 -5.12 -19.08
CA VAL A 163 5.92 -6.30 -19.92
C VAL A 163 6.47 -5.90 -21.29
N CYS A 164 5.93 -4.86 -21.93
CA CYS A 164 6.46 -4.34 -23.20
C CYS A 164 7.96 -3.97 -23.08
N ARG A 165 8.33 -3.23 -22.02
CA ARG A 165 9.72 -2.82 -21.76
C ARG A 165 10.63 -4.01 -21.42
N GLU A 166 10.11 -4.95 -20.64
CA GLU A 166 10.87 -6.13 -20.23
C GLU A 166 11.11 -7.07 -21.41
N TRP A 167 10.11 -7.22 -22.29
CA TRP A 167 10.27 -7.93 -23.56
C TRP A 167 11.32 -7.26 -24.45
N GLU A 168 11.23 -5.95 -24.65
CA GLU A 168 12.21 -5.17 -25.42
C GLU A 168 13.64 -5.36 -24.88
N ARG A 169 13.79 -5.37 -23.55
CA ARG A 169 15.06 -5.61 -22.86
C ARG A 169 15.62 -7.00 -23.14
N GLN A 170 14.78 -8.04 -23.17
CA GLN A 170 15.19 -9.43 -23.35
C GLN A 170 15.40 -9.81 -24.82
N ASN A 171 14.72 -9.13 -25.75
CA ASN A 171 14.71 -9.45 -27.18
C ASN A 171 15.55 -8.47 -28.00
N GLY A 172 16.75 -8.13 -27.52
CA GLY A 172 17.73 -7.35 -28.29
C GLY A 172 17.30 -5.91 -28.61
N GLY A 173 16.42 -5.32 -27.82
CA GLY A 173 15.94 -3.95 -28.03
C GLY A 173 14.76 -3.84 -29.00
N VAL A 174 14.19 -4.96 -29.44
CA VAL A 174 13.01 -5.01 -30.32
C VAL A 174 11.74 -5.04 -29.45
N PRO A 175 10.88 -4.01 -29.50
CA PRO A 175 9.65 -3.97 -28.72
C PRO A 175 8.62 -4.97 -29.27
N PRO A 176 7.67 -5.48 -28.46
CA PRO A 176 6.55 -6.27 -28.98
C PRO A 176 5.47 -5.38 -29.60
N LYS A 177 4.55 -5.96 -30.38
CA LYS A 177 3.38 -5.25 -30.92
C LYS A 177 2.36 -4.98 -29.81
N SER A 178 1.97 -6.03 -29.10
CA SER A 178 0.93 -5.96 -28.09
C SER A 178 1.15 -6.94 -26.94
N VAL A 179 0.51 -6.65 -25.80
CA VAL A 179 0.44 -7.56 -24.65
C VAL A 179 -1.03 -7.85 -24.37
N LEU A 180 -1.39 -9.13 -24.37
CA LEU A 180 -2.74 -9.63 -24.22
C LEU A 180 -2.93 -10.26 -22.85
N PHE A 181 -3.98 -9.83 -22.14
CA PHE A 181 -4.39 -10.48 -20.88
C PHE A 181 -5.54 -11.44 -21.14
N VAL A 182 -5.38 -12.69 -20.73
CA VAL A 182 -6.44 -13.70 -20.79
C VAL A 182 -6.79 -14.15 -19.38
N LYS A 183 -8.03 -13.90 -18.98
CA LYS A 183 -8.59 -14.47 -17.75
C LYS A 183 -8.96 -15.90 -18.03
N ARG A 184 -8.45 -16.82 -17.23
CA ARG A 184 -8.92 -18.19 -17.17
C ARG A 184 -9.48 -18.45 -15.77
N TRP A 185 -10.63 -19.09 -15.66
CA TRP A 185 -11.24 -19.38 -14.37
C TRP A 185 -12.01 -20.69 -14.36
N SER A 186 -12.01 -21.34 -13.20
CA SER A 186 -12.82 -22.53 -12.91
C SER A 186 -13.73 -22.24 -11.71
N LYS A 187 -14.86 -22.93 -11.65
CA LYS A 187 -15.79 -22.82 -10.52
C LYS A 187 -15.32 -23.76 -9.42
N THR A 188 -15.13 -23.24 -8.22
CA THR A 188 -14.85 -24.07 -7.03
C THR A 188 -16.15 -24.77 -6.63
N PRO A 189 -16.19 -26.11 -6.54
CA PRO A 189 -17.37 -26.83 -6.10
C PRO A 189 -17.73 -26.47 -4.66
N THR A 190 -18.99 -26.76 -4.30
CA THR A 190 -19.47 -26.65 -2.93
C THR A 190 -18.87 -27.75 -2.06
N GLU A 191 -18.85 -27.52 -0.74
CA GLU A 191 -18.31 -28.42 0.26
C GLU A 191 -18.95 -29.82 0.15
N ASP A 192 -20.27 -29.88 -0.02
CA ASP A 192 -21.02 -31.13 -0.20
C ASP A 192 -20.58 -31.90 -1.45
N GLN A 193 -20.36 -31.18 -2.57
CA GLN A 193 -19.90 -31.77 -3.82
C GLN A 193 -18.48 -32.34 -3.71
N VAL A 194 -17.58 -31.67 -2.98
CA VAL A 194 -16.20 -32.16 -2.77
C VAL A 194 -16.22 -33.45 -1.94
N ILE A 195 -17.05 -33.51 -0.90
CA ILE A 195 -17.19 -34.69 -0.04
C ILE A 195 -17.76 -35.86 -0.83
N GLU A 196 -18.81 -35.63 -1.64
CA GLU A 196 -19.44 -36.65 -2.48
C GLU A 196 -18.48 -37.19 -3.55
N GLN A 197 -17.69 -36.31 -4.18
CA GLN A 197 -16.73 -36.68 -5.23
C GLN A 197 -15.42 -37.26 -4.68
N GLY A 198 -15.21 -37.24 -3.36
CA GLY A 198 -13.97 -37.71 -2.73
C GLY A 198 -12.76 -36.82 -2.99
N GLY A 199 -12.99 -35.56 -3.40
CA GLY A 199 -11.96 -34.62 -3.79
C GLY A 199 -12.43 -33.66 -4.89
N TRP A 200 -11.57 -32.74 -5.29
CA TRP A 200 -11.82 -31.85 -6.41
C TRP A 200 -10.54 -31.62 -7.20
N GLU A 201 -10.63 -31.78 -8.52
CA GLU A 201 -9.55 -31.45 -9.44
C GLU A 201 -9.61 -29.97 -9.80
N GLN A 202 -8.62 -29.22 -9.31
CA GLN A 202 -8.53 -27.78 -9.52
C GLN A 202 -8.25 -27.35 -10.97
N TRP A 203 -7.78 -28.30 -11.77
CA TRP A 203 -7.39 -28.15 -13.18
C TRP A 203 -8.50 -28.52 -14.17
N ALA A 204 -9.64 -28.98 -13.67
CA ALA A 204 -10.79 -29.33 -14.49
C ALA A 204 -11.35 -28.11 -15.25
N GLU A 205 -12.30 -28.38 -16.16
CA GLU A 205 -12.91 -27.44 -17.12
C GLU A 205 -12.79 -25.96 -16.75
N TRP A 206 -11.88 -25.29 -17.46
CA TRP A 206 -11.67 -23.86 -17.32
C TRP A 206 -12.44 -23.09 -18.40
N ARG A 207 -12.91 -21.91 -18.04
CA ARG A 207 -13.45 -20.92 -18.97
C ARG A 207 -12.38 -19.87 -19.22
N GLN A 208 -12.37 -19.32 -20.43
CA GLN A 208 -11.47 -18.23 -20.80
C GLN A 208 -12.24 -17.01 -21.28
N SER A 209 -11.70 -15.83 -20.99
CA SER A 209 -12.10 -14.58 -21.62
C SER A 209 -10.88 -13.69 -21.80
N GLN A 210 -10.85 -13.02 -22.95
CA GLN A 210 -9.91 -11.94 -23.20
C GLN A 210 -10.27 -10.74 -22.31
N GLN A 211 -9.24 -10.13 -21.72
CA GLN A 211 -9.36 -8.90 -20.95
C GLN A 211 -8.78 -7.73 -21.77
N GLU A 212 -7.94 -6.90 -21.16
CA GLU A 212 -7.33 -5.77 -21.87
C GLU A 212 -6.25 -6.27 -22.85
N THR A 213 -6.11 -5.57 -23.97
CA THR A 213 -4.98 -5.69 -24.89
C THR A 213 -4.23 -4.37 -24.89
N ILE A 214 -2.93 -4.41 -24.64
CA ILE A 214 -2.06 -3.25 -24.49
C ILE A 214 -1.20 -3.13 -25.74
N THR A 215 -1.42 -2.10 -26.55
CA THR A 215 -0.54 -1.80 -27.68
C THR A 215 0.72 -1.10 -27.19
N CYS A 216 1.88 -1.74 -27.36
CA CYS A 216 3.12 -1.25 -26.79
C CYS A 216 3.62 0.05 -27.43
N LYS A 217 3.23 0.34 -28.68
CA LYS A 217 3.60 1.58 -29.37
C LYS A 217 2.88 2.83 -28.83
N THR A 218 1.62 2.70 -28.41
CA THR A 218 0.77 3.86 -28.07
C THR A 218 0.61 4.07 -26.58
N THR A 219 0.78 3.00 -25.80
CA THR A 219 0.59 3.03 -24.35
C THR A 219 1.67 3.87 -23.67
N VAL A 220 1.24 4.72 -22.74
CA VAL A 220 2.13 5.56 -21.95
C VAL A 220 3.11 4.69 -21.17
N ASN A 221 4.40 5.04 -21.25
CA ASN A 221 5.50 4.36 -20.59
C ASN A 221 5.67 2.91 -21.06
N ALA A 222 5.09 2.45 -22.17
CA ALA A 222 5.27 1.07 -22.62
C ALA A 222 6.57 0.84 -23.42
N GLN A 223 7.21 1.92 -23.88
CA GLN A 223 8.49 1.88 -24.61
C GLN A 223 9.65 2.02 -23.62
N LEU A 224 10.81 1.49 -23.97
CA LEU A 224 12.01 1.68 -23.16
C LEU A 224 12.55 3.13 -23.32
N PRO A 225 12.79 3.87 -22.21
CA PRO A 225 13.40 5.20 -22.28
C PRO A 225 14.79 5.18 -22.96
N PRO A 226 15.17 6.24 -23.70
CA PRO A 226 16.48 6.32 -24.36
C PRO A 226 17.67 6.08 -23.42
N GLU A 227 17.61 6.62 -22.20
CA GLU A 227 18.62 6.43 -21.15
C GLU A 227 18.79 4.96 -20.70
N LEU A 228 17.70 4.18 -20.71
CA LEU A 228 17.73 2.76 -20.38
C LEU A 228 18.17 1.94 -21.60
N ARG A 229 17.77 2.34 -22.81
CA ARG A 229 18.25 1.70 -24.05
C ARG A 229 19.76 1.79 -24.17
N GLU A 230 20.34 2.98 -23.96
CA GLU A 230 21.78 3.17 -23.95
C GLU A 230 22.47 2.32 -22.87
N ARG A 231 21.91 2.29 -21.65
CA ARG A 231 22.42 1.45 -20.55
C ARG A 231 22.46 -0.03 -20.90
N TYR A 232 21.48 -0.52 -21.66
CA TYR A 232 21.42 -1.92 -22.08
C TYR A 232 22.19 -2.19 -23.37
N GLY A 233 22.88 -1.20 -23.95
CA GLY A 233 23.66 -1.34 -25.17
C GLY A 233 22.83 -1.30 -26.45
N PHE A 234 21.59 -0.79 -26.40
CA PHE A 234 20.73 -0.58 -27.56
C PHE A 234 20.88 0.85 -28.10
N SER A 235 20.52 1.04 -29.38
CA SER A 235 20.44 2.37 -29.97
C SER A 235 19.47 3.26 -29.16
N PRO A 236 19.84 4.50 -28.78
CA PRO A 236 18.97 5.41 -28.04
C PRO A 236 17.74 5.81 -28.86
N GLU A 237 17.88 5.86 -30.19
CA GLU A 237 16.79 5.95 -31.14
C GLU A 237 16.21 4.54 -31.31
N GLY A 238 15.09 4.28 -30.63
CA GLY A 238 14.30 3.06 -30.83
C GLY A 238 13.23 3.24 -31.90
N ASP A 239 12.63 2.13 -32.33
CA ASP A 239 11.54 2.12 -33.33
C ASP A 239 10.30 2.89 -32.87
N ASN A 240 10.14 3.07 -31.55
CA ASN A 240 9.04 3.80 -30.95
C ASN A 240 9.56 4.91 -30.04
N GLU A 241 8.98 6.10 -30.20
CA GLU A 241 9.21 7.23 -29.31
C GLU A 241 8.72 6.92 -27.89
N PHE A 242 9.56 7.18 -26.89
CA PHE A 242 9.20 7.03 -25.50
C PHE A 242 8.11 8.01 -25.09
N ARG A 243 6.99 7.49 -24.56
CA ARG A 243 5.86 8.30 -24.10
C ARG A 243 5.88 8.45 -22.57
N PRO A 244 6.34 9.59 -22.02
CA PRO A 244 6.40 9.76 -20.57
C PRO A 244 5.02 9.87 -19.95
N VAL A 245 4.93 9.52 -18.67
CA VAL A 245 3.73 9.81 -17.87
C VAL A 245 3.59 11.32 -17.73
N ARG A 246 2.43 11.86 -18.10
CA ARG A 246 2.11 13.26 -17.84
C ARG A 246 1.99 13.48 -16.34
N LEU A 247 3.03 14.04 -15.74
CA LEU A 247 2.99 14.50 -14.36
C LEU A 247 2.15 15.78 -14.32
N GLN A 248 1.12 15.80 -13.48
CA GLN A 248 0.39 17.02 -13.15
C GLN A 248 0.64 17.33 -11.68
N THR A 249 1.34 18.42 -11.44
CA THR A 249 1.55 18.95 -10.10
C THR A 249 0.31 19.69 -9.62
N TRP A 250 0.25 19.99 -8.32
CA TRP A 250 -0.81 20.83 -7.77
C TRP A 250 -0.77 22.26 -8.36
N TRP A 251 0.43 22.75 -8.67
CA TRP A 251 0.65 24.02 -9.33
C TRP A 251 0.01 24.04 -10.74
N ASP A 252 0.29 23.03 -11.57
CA ASP A 252 -0.27 22.91 -12.93
C ASP A 252 -1.80 22.85 -12.95
N LYS A 253 -2.41 22.36 -11.86
CA LYS A 253 -3.86 22.34 -11.70
C LYS A 253 -4.41 23.71 -11.31
N ALA A 254 -3.73 24.40 -10.39
CA ALA A 254 -4.12 25.74 -9.96
C ALA A 254 -4.02 26.73 -11.13
N GLU A 255 -2.96 26.65 -11.93
CA GLU A 255 -2.74 27.52 -13.08
C GLU A 255 -3.79 27.30 -14.17
N ARG A 256 -4.13 26.04 -14.49
CA ARG A 256 -5.25 25.74 -15.40
C ARG A 256 -6.61 26.18 -14.89
N ALA A 257 -6.82 26.15 -13.57
CA ALA A 257 -8.06 26.67 -12.99
C ALA A 257 -8.16 28.19 -13.16
N ARG A 258 -7.04 28.91 -13.00
CA ARG A 258 -6.96 30.36 -13.26
C ARG A 258 -7.22 30.68 -14.73
N SER A 259 -6.50 30.04 -15.66
CA SER A 259 -6.68 30.29 -17.09
C SER A 259 -8.09 29.95 -17.59
N ARG A 260 -8.77 28.96 -16.98
CA ARG A 260 -10.18 28.67 -17.28
C ARG A 260 -11.13 29.73 -16.73
N ALA A 261 -10.85 30.26 -15.54
CA ALA A 261 -11.65 31.33 -14.95
C ALA A 261 -11.46 32.65 -15.72
N GLU A 262 -10.25 32.94 -16.17
CA GLU A 262 -9.95 34.09 -17.05
C GLU A 262 -10.68 33.94 -18.39
N ALA A 263 -10.58 32.78 -19.07
CA ALA A 263 -11.27 32.55 -20.32
C ALA A 263 -12.81 32.59 -20.20
N GLN A 264 -13.38 32.15 -19.07
CA GLN A 264 -14.83 32.26 -18.83
C GLN A 264 -15.28 33.67 -18.48
N GLY A 265 -14.40 34.51 -17.90
CA GLY A 265 -14.70 35.92 -17.66
C GLY A 265 -14.69 36.72 -18.96
N ASP A 266 -13.76 36.43 -19.86
CA ASP A 266 -13.67 37.11 -21.16
C ASP A 266 -14.86 36.77 -22.09
N ASP A 267 -15.42 35.56 -22.01
CA ASP A 267 -16.61 35.16 -22.78
C ASP A 267 -17.92 35.81 -22.27
N GLU A 268 -18.01 36.19 -20.98
CA GLU A 268 -19.19 36.89 -20.42
C GLU A 268 -19.19 38.39 -20.76
N ASP A 269 -18.01 39.00 -20.98
CA ASP A 269 -17.89 40.42 -21.34
C ASP A 269 -18.11 40.68 -22.86
N GLU A 270 -18.07 39.66 -23.72
CA GLU A 270 -18.34 39.79 -25.18
C GLU A 270 -19.85 39.70 -25.55
N ASP A 271 -20.72 39.12 -24.71
CA ASP A 271 -22.16 38.91 -25.02
C ASP A 271 -23.05 40.11 -24.62
N ASP A 272 -22.51 41.08 -23.88
CA ASP A 272 -23.22 42.31 -23.45
C ASP A 272 -23.06 43.50 -24.44
N GLY A 273 -22.45 43.27 -25.61
CA GLY A 273 -22.03 44.32 -26.55
C GLY A 273 -22.94 44.64 -27.75
N ASP A 274 -23.97 43.83 -28.07
CA ASP A 274 -24.79 43.98 -29.29
C ASP A 274 -26.26 44.32 -28.99
N GLY A 275 -26.47 45.41 -28.24
CA GLY A 275 -27.78 45.81 -27.74
C GLY A 275 -28.19 47.25 -27.96
N ASP A 276 -27.67 47.97 -28.96
CA ASP A 276 -28.20 49.30 -29.32
C ASP A 276 -28.04 49.59 -30.82
N GLY A 277 -29.13 49.43 -31.58
CA GLY A 277 -29.20 49.76 -33.00
C GLY A 277 -30.64 49.87 -33.51
N GLU A 278 -31.19 51.10 -33.36
CA GLU A 278 -32.34 51.74 -34.04
C GLU A 278 -33.77 51.14 -33.95
#